data_AF-A0A3C0DR08-F1
#
_entry.id   AF-A0A3C0DR08-F1
#
_cell.length_a   1.000
_cell.length_b   1.000
_cell.length_c   1.000
_cell.angle_alpha   90.00
_cell.angle_beta   90.00
_cell.angle_gamma   90.00
#
_symmetry.space_group_name_H-M   'P 1'
#
loop_
_entity.id
_entity.type
_entity.pdbx_description
1 polymer ?
#
loop_
_entity_poly.entity_id
_entity_poly.type
_entity_poly.pdbx_seq_one_letter_code
_entity_poly.pdbx_strand_id
1 'polypeptide(L)'
;MACVTAGILLVNSASEQTIFAAKKKNKGSVKKEEFGKTQDGQKVDAFILTNKNGLRAKIITYGAMLTEMHVPDKNGKLGDIVLGHDKLADYLDGHSYFGVTTGRVANRIAKGKFTLDGKEYSLATNNDP
;
A
#
# COMPACT_ATOMS: atom_id res chain seq x y z
N MET A 1 31.42 -69.37 25.84
CA MET A 1 32.47 -68.55 25.18
C MET A 1 31.78 -67.61 24.22
N ALA A 2 31.82 -66.30 24.53
CA ALA A 2 31.33 -65.13 23.77
C ALA A 2 29.79 -65.09 23.51
N CYS A 3 29.07 -63.96 23.53
CA CYS A 3 29.38 -62.54 23.71
C CYS A 3 28.06 -61.84 24.14
N VAL A 4 28.16 -60.79 24.97
CA VAL A 4 27.06 -59.96 25.49
C VAL A 4 26.66 -58.89 24.48
N THR A 5 25.38 -58.58 24.34
CA THR A 5 24.91 -57.20 24.05
C THR A 5 23.47 -56.98 24.53
N ALA A 6 23.33 -56.14 25.55
CA ALA A 6 22.07 -55.58 26.01
C ALA A 6 21.64 -54.43 25.07
N GLY A 7 20.45 -54.55 24.47
CA GLY A 7 19.83 -53.52 23.65
C GLY A 7 18.86 -52.68 24.47
N ILE A 8 19.23 -51.42 24.68
CA ILE A 8 18.51 -50.37 25.42
C ILE A 8 17.13 -50.07 24.81
N LEU A 9 16.12 -49.97 25.69
CA LEU A 9 14.84 -49.31 25.44
C LEU A 9 15.08 -47.81 25.18
N LEU A 10 14.65 -47.28 24.03
CA LEU A 10 14.47 -45.84 23.84
C LEU A 10 13.04 -45.56 23.40
N VAL A 11 12.24 -45.15 24.40
CA VAL A 11 11.03 -44.35 24.20
C VAL A 11 11.46 -43.05 23.53
N ASN A 12 10.85 -42.67 22.42
CA ASN A 12 11.04 -41.33 21.86
C ASN A 12 9.68 -40.63 21.76
N SER A 13 9.29 -40.00 22.88
CA SER A 13 8.39 -38.86 22.88
C SER A 13 9.24 -37.59 22.84
N ALA A 14 9.26 -36.91 21.70
CA ALA A 14 9.75 -35.53 21.57
C ALA A 14 9.07 -34.95 20.32
N SER A 15 7.92 -34.33 20.50
CA SER A 15 7.78 -32.86 20.58
C SER A 15 7.97 -32.19 19.21
N GLU A 16 6.86 -31.70 18.69
CA GLU A 16 6.71 -30.66 17.67
C GLU A 16 7.93 -29.72 17.62
N GLN A 17 8.85 -29.98 16.70
CA GLN A 17 9.84 -28.98 16.35
C GLN A 17 9.98 -28.89 14.83
N THR A 18 9.68 -27.67 14.37
CA THR A 18 10.34 -26.99 13.24
C THR A 18 9.68 -27.06 11.86
N ILE A 19 8.49 -26.45 11.71
CA ILE A 19 8.13 -25.76 10.44
C ILE A 19 7.74 -24.30 10.74
N PHE A 20 8.52 -23.59 11.55
CA PHE A 20 8.67 -22.15 11.34
C PHE A 20 9.75 -21.99 10.27
N ALA A 21 9.33 -22.15 9.01
CA ALA A 21 10.17 -21.90 7.86
C ALA A 21 10.91 -20.58 8.07
N ALA A 22 12.24 -20.65 8.04
CA ALA A 22 13.13 -19.52 8.24
C ALA A 22 12.66 -18.34 7.36
N LYS A 23 12.13 -17.29 8.00
CA LYS A 23 11.75 -16.04 7.33
C LYS A 23 13.03 -15.45 6.72
N LYS A 24 13.25 -15.72 5.43
CA LYS A 24 14.29 -15.09 4.63
C LYS A 24 14.08 -13.57 4.74
N LYS A 25 15.02 -12.85 5.36
CA LYS A 25 14.94 -11.38 5.47
C LYS A 25 15.06 -10.77 4.07
N ASN A 26 13.95 -10.63 3.37
CA ASN A 26 13.91 -9.88 2.12
C ASN A 26 14.11 -8.39 2.45
N LYS A 27 15.06 -7.74 1.77
CA LYS A 27 15.09 -6.28 1.74
C LYS A 27 13.83 -5.80 1.03
N GLY A 28 13.26 -4.67 1.46
CA GLY A 28 12.16 -4.06 0.71
C GLY A 28 12.58 -3.71 -0.72
N SER A 29 11.61 -3.57 -1.62
CA SER A 29 11.85 -3.29 -3.05
C SER A 29 10.93 -2.22 -3.58
N VAL A 30 11.36 -1.56 -4.65
CA VAL A 30 10.57 -0.60 -5.42
C VAL A 30 10.59 -1.03 -6.88
N LYS A 31 9.41 -1.18 -7.49
CA LYS A 31 9.24 -1.39 -8.94
C LYS A 31 8.52 -0.18 -9.53
N LYS A 32 8.95 0.25 -10.70
CA LYS A 32 8.29 1.29 -11.49
C LYS A 32 7.66 0.67 -12.73
N GLU A 33 6.44 1.06 -13.07
CA GLU A 33 5.75 0.66 -14.30
C GLU A 33 4.93 1.83 -14.86
N GLU A 34 4.60 1.78 -16.15
CA GLU A 34 3.71 2.78 -16.76
C GLU A 34 2.26 2.50 -16.35
N PHE A 35 1.55 3.54 -15.94
CA PHE A 35 0.14 3.46 -15.52
C PHE A 35 -0.81 4.02 -16.58
N GLY A 36 -0.38 5.04 -17.32
CA GLY A 36 -1.13 5.61 -18.43
C GLY A 36 -0.64 6.99 -18.84
N LYS A 37 -1.46 7.70 -19.59
CA LYS A 37 -1.23 9.10 -19.97
C LYS A 37 -2.50 9.92 -19.77
N THR A 38 -2.35 11.17 -19.35
CA THR A 38 -3.44 12.13 -19.25
C THR A 38 -3.91 12.58 -20.64
N GLN A 39 -5.05 13.27 -20.72
CA GLN A 39 -5.61 13.76 -21.99
C GLN A 39 -4.67 14.73 -22.73
N ASP A 40 -3.86 15.49 -21.99
CA ASP A 40 -2.82 16.39 -22.48
C ASP A 40 -1.47 15.68 -22.73
N GLY A 41 -1.43 14.35 -22.60
CA GLY A 41 -0.29 13.51 -22.97
C GLY A 41 0.79 13.36 -21.89
N GLN A 42 0.58 13.88 -20.68
CA GLN A 42 1.53 13.69 -19.58
C GLN A 42 1.57 12.23 -19.15
N LYS A 43 2.77 11.68 -18.98
CA LYS A 43 2.96 10.30 -18.54
C LYS A 43 2.65 10.16 -17.05
N VAL A 44 1.90 9.13 -16.69
CA VAL A 44 1.67 8.69 -15.32
C VAL A 44 2.34 7.34 -15.09
N ASP A 45 3.21 7.28 -14.09
CA ASP A 45 3.89 6.06 -13.67
C ASP A 45 3.28 5.55 -12.35
N ALA A 46 3.33 4.24 -12.14
CA ALA A 46 3.06 3.59 -10.87
C ALA A 46 4.36 3.12 -10.22
N PHE A 47 4.45 3.33 -8.90
CA PHE A 47 5.48 2.82 -8.02
C PHE A 47 4.88 1.77 -7.10
N ILE A 48 5.40 0.54 -7.20
CA ILE A 48 5.01 -0.58 -6.35
C ILE A 48 6.08 -0.74 -5.27
N LEU A 49 5.70 -0.47 -4.03
CA LEU A 49 6.55 -0.57 -2.84
C LEU A 49 6.23 -1.87 -2.11
N THR A 50 7.21 -2.76 -1.96
CA THR A 50 7.05 -4.00 -1.19
C THR A 50 7.97 -3.98 0.01
N ASN A 51 7.43 -4.17 1.21
CA ASN A 51 8.24 -4.23 2.42
C ASN A 51 8.81 -5.64 2.68
N LYS A 52 9.70 -5.76 3.67
CA LYS A 52 10.34 -7.04 4.06
C LYS A 52 9.37 -8.14 4.51
N ASN A 53 8.14 -7.78 4.85
CA ASN A 53 7.10 -8.67 5.38
C ASN A 53 6.06 -9.05 4.31
N GLY A 54 6.24 -8.62 3.05
CA GLY A 54 5.34 -8.96 1.93
C GLY A 54 4.15 -8.02 1.75
N LEU A 55 4.01 -6.97 2.57
CA LEU A 55 3.02 -5.90 2.34
C LEU A 55 3.40 -5.13 1.07
N ARG A 56 2.42 -4.76 0.26
CA ARG A 56 2.62 -4.06 -1.01
C ARG A 56 1.71 -2.84 -1.14
N ALA A 57 2.26 -1.69 -1.49
CA ALA A 57 1.51 -0.49 -1.85
C ALA A 57 1.77 -0.13 -3.32
N LYS A 58 0.75 0.32 -4.05
CA LYS A 58 0.89 0.91 -5.39
C LYS A 58 0.52 2.38 -5.32
N ILE A 59 1.44 3.24 -5.74
CA ILE A 59 1.28 4.70 -5.74
C ILE A 59 1.50 5.22 -7.15
N ILE A 60 0.59 6.04 -7.68
CA ILE A 60 0.76 6.65 -9.01
C ILE A 60 1.23 8.10 -8.90
N THR A 61 1.93 8.58 -9.93
CA THR A 61 2.48 9.95 -9.95
C THR A 61 1.40 11.02 -10.07
N TYR A 62 0.25 10.69 -10.63
CA TYR A 62 -0.91 11.59 -10.68
C TYR A 62 -1.48 11.75 -9.27
N GLY A 63 -1.41 12.96 -8.72
CA GLY A 63 -1.92 13.28 -7.36
C GLY A 63 -1.23 12.55 -6.21
N ALA A 64 -0.08 11.90 -6.46
CA ALA A 64 0.60 11.01 -5.51
C ALA A 64 -0.39 10.03 -4.84
N MET A 65 -1.25 9.40 -5.65
CA MET A 65 -2.39 8.62 -5.17
C MET A 65 -2.00 7.21 -4.75
N LEU A 66 -2.44 6.76 -3.58
CA LEU A 66 -2.40 5.35 -3.17
C LEU A 66 -3.55 4.59 -3.85
N THR A 67 -3.24 3.77 -4.86
CA THR A 67 -4.26 3.07 -5.66
C THR A 67 -4.49 1.63 -5.19
N GLU A 68 -3.50 0.99 -4.56
CA GLU A 68 -3.64 -0.36 -3.98
C GLU A 68 -2.85 -0.45 -2.67
N MET A 69 -3.37 -1.22 -1.71
CA MET A 69 -2.71 -1.54 -0.46
C MET A 69 -2.99 -2.99 -0.06
N HIS A 70 -2.04 -3.87 -0.33
CA HIS A 70 -2.17 -5.31 -0.11
C HIS A 70 -1.55 -5.70 1.24
N VAL A 71 -2.41 -6.13 2.16
CA VAL A 71 -2.05 -6.47 3.54
C VAL A 71 -2.40 -7.94 3.82
N PRO A 72 -1.53 -8.72 4.50
CA PRO A 72 -1.84 -10.10 4.83
C PRO A 72 -2.91 -10.19 5.91
N ASP A 73 -3.89 -11.07 5.73
CA ASP A 73 -4.86 -11.46 6.76
C ASP A 73 -4.23 -12.40 7.80
N LYS A 74 -5.06 -12.91 8.73
CA LYS A 74 -4.62 -13.84 9.78
C LYS A 74 -4.01 -15.16 9.25
N ASN A 75 -4.30 -15.53 8.01
CA ASN A 75 -3.79 -16.71 7.34
C ASN A 75 -2.61 -16.38 6.39
N GLY A 76 -2.17 -15.11 6.35
CA GLY A 76 -1.11 -14.64 5.46
C GLY A 76 -1.56 -14.34 4.03
N LYS A 77 -2.87 -14.40 3.73
CA LYS A 77 -3.40 -14.10 2.40
C LYS A 77 -3.46 -12.59 2.21
N LEU A 78 -2.82 -12.09 1.15
CA LEU A 78 -2.90 -10.66 0.80
C LEU A 78 -4.29 -10.30 0.28
N GLY A 79 -4.82 -9.18 0.75
CA GLY A 79 -6.00 -8.53 0.19
C GLY A 79 -5.79 -7.03 0.06
N ASP A 80 -6.38 -6.43 -0.98
CA ASP A 80 -6.41 -4.98 -1.14
C ASP A 80 -7.41 -4.37 -0.15
N ILE A 81 -6.96 -3.39 0.63
CA ILE A 81 -7.75 -2.78 1.71
C ILE A 81 -8.11 -1.32 1.44
N VAL A 82 -7.77 -0.78 0.27
CA VAL A 82 -8.17 0.58 -0.14
C VAL A 82 -9.13 0.53 -1.32
N LEU A 83 -9.97 1.55 -1.43
CA LEU A 83 -10.76 1.77 -2.63
C LEU A 83 -9.90 2.45 -3.70
N GLY A 84 -10.09 2.06 -4.94
CA GLY A 84 -9.36 2.59 -6.08
C GLY A 84 -9.89 2.03 -7.39
N HIS A 85 -9.35 2.55 -8.49
CA HIS A 85 -9.59 2.08 -9.85
C HIS A 85 -8.33 1.42 -10.43
N ASP A 86 -8.54 0.54 -11.40
CA ASP A 86 -7.48 -0.16 -12.12
C ASP A 86 -6.87 0.71 -13.25
N LYS A 87 -7.63 1.67 -13.79
CA LYS A 87 -7.24 2.45 -14.97
C LYS A 87 -7.13 3.94 -14.64
N LEU A 88 -6.16 4.62 -15.26
CA LEU A 88 -6.00 6.07 -15.14
C LEU A 88 -7.25 6.84 -15.57
N ALA A 89 -7.93 6.40 -16.63
CA ALA A 89 -9.12 7.09 -17.15
C ALA A 89 -10.21 7.26 -16.10
N ASP A 90 -10.40 6.26 -15.23
CA ASP A 90 -11.43 6.28 -14.19
C ASP A 90 -11.10 7.32 -13.10
N TYR A 91 -9.82 7.60 -12.85
CA TYR A 91 -9.40 8.70 -11.97
C TYR A 91 -9.53 10.09 -12.62
N LEU A 92 -9.55 10.16 -13.95
CA LEU A 92 -9.68 11.42 -14.70
C LEU A 92 -11.14 11.85 -14.91
N ASP A 93 -12.10 10.92 -14.85
CA ASP A 93 -13.51 11.16 -15.21
C ASP A 93 -14.35 11.85 -14.11
N GLY A 94 -13.96 11.81 -12.83
CA GLY A 94 -14.73 12.42 -11.75
C GLY A 94 -14.55 11.75 -10.39
N HIS A 95 -15.07 12.35 -9.31
CA HIS A 95 -14.40 12.27 -7.99
C HIS A 95 -15.02 11.32 -6.96
N SER A 96 -14.16 10.52 -6.32
CA SER A 96 -14.29 10.08 -4.92
C SER A 96 -13.07 10.43 -4.04
N TYR A 97 -12.07 11.13 -4.61
CA TYR A 97 -10.81 11.50 -3.91
C TYR A 97 -10.08 10.31 -3.24
N PHE A 98 -10.17 9.11 -3.82
CA PHE A 98 -9.53 7.92 -3.27
C PHE A 98 -8.01 8.03 -3.28
N GLY A 99 -7.40 7.81 -2.11
CA GLY A 99 -5.95 7.70 -1.96
C GLY A 99 -5.15 8.95 -2.30
N VAL A 100 -5.79 10.08 -2.61
CA VAL A 100 -5.12 11.29 -3.12
C VAL A 100 -4.35 12.04 -2.04
N THR A 101 -3.24 12.67 -2.44
CA THR A 101 -2.61 13.72 -1.62
C THR A 101 -3.39 15.03 -1.82
N THR A 102 -4.06 15.52 -0.77
CA THR A 102 -4.90 16.73 -0.85
C THR A 102 -4.11 17.99 -0.49
N GLY A 103 -4.25 19.06 -1.28
CA GLY A 103 -3.61 20.36 -1.02
C GLY A 103 -4.11 21.49 -1.94
N ARG A 104 -3.71 22.75 -1.74
CA ARG A 104 -2.76 23.27 -0.72
C ARG A 104 -3.31 23.32 0.70
N VAL A 105 -4.63 23.39 0.86
CA VAL A 105 -5.33 23.30 2.14
C VAL A 105 -6.37 22.22 1.97
N ALA A 106 -6.37 21.23 2.86
CA ALA A 106 -7.38 20.19 2.85
C ALA A 106 -8.65 20.67 3.54
N ASN A 107 -9.80 20.11 3.13
CA ASN A 107 -11.12 20.45 3.63
C ASN A 107 -11.60 21.86 3.19
N ARG A 108 -12.64 22.38 3.84
CA ARG A 108 -13.40 23.56 3.41
C ARG A 108 -12.77 24.86 3.92
N ILE A 109 -12.75 25.85 3.05
CA ILE A 109 -12.51 27.26 3.39
C ILE A 109 -13.84 27.99 3.23
N ALA A 110 -14.34 28.56 4.32
CA ALA A 110 -15.67 29.19 4.35
C ALA A 110 -15.78 30.27 3.26
N LYS A 111 -16.83 30.18 2.43
CA LYS A 111 -17.09 31.09 1.30
C LYS A 111 -15.91 31.23 0.32
N GLY A 112 -14.95 30.29 0.33
CA GLY A 112 -13.72 30.39 -0.46
C GLY A 112 -12.86 31.61 -0.11
N LYS A 113 -12.97 32.17 1.10
CA LYS A 113 -12.27 33.41 1.48
C LYS A 113 -11.48 33.25 2.77
N PHE A 114 -10.32 33.90 2.82
CA PHE A 114 -9.52 34.03 4.04
C PHE A 114 -8.65 35.30 3.99
N THR A 115 -8.18 35.75 5.15
CA THR A 115 -7.25 36.87 5.28
C THR A 115 -5.90 36.35 5.77
N LEU A 116 -4.82 36.78 5.15
CA LEU A 116 -3.45 36.50 5.58
C LEU A 116 -2.65 37.81 5.49
N ASP A 117 -1.95 38.16 6.57
CA ASP A 117 -1.15 39.39 6.69
C ASP A 117 -1.92 40.66 6.30
N GLY A 118 -3.19 40.74 6.71
CA GLY A 118 -4.07 41.88 6.43
C GLY A 118 -4.61 41.94 5.00
N LYS A 119 -4.26 41.00 4.12
CA LYS A 119 -4.78 40.91 2.75
C LYS A 119 -5.85 39.83 2.62
N GLU A 120 -6.99 40.17 2.02
CA GLU A 120 -8.03 39.20 1.68
C GLU A 120 -7.68 38.44 0.41
N TYR A 121 -7.92 37.13 0.43
CA TYR A 121 -7.78 36.21 -0.70
C TYR A 121 -9.11 35.54 -0.99
N SER A 122 -9.44 35.42 -2.27
CA SER A 122 -10.59 34.67 -2.76
C SER A 122 -10.10 33.46 -3.57
N LEU A 123 -10.71 32.31 -3.33
CA LEU A 123 -10.45 31.02 -3.95
C LEU A 123 -11.63 30.61 -4.83
N ALA A 124 -11.44 29.60 -5.67
CA ALA A 124 -12.55 28.95 -6.36
C ALA A 124 -13.52 28.31 -5.35
N THR A 125 -14.82 28.53 -5.55
CA THR A 125 -15.89 27.89 -4.78
C THR A 125 -16.32 26.63 -5.51
N ASN A 126 -15.65 25.52 -5.21
CA ASN A 126 -15.84 24.21 -5.85
C ASN A 126 -16.79 23.27 -5.09
N ASN A 127 -17.41 23.77 -4.03
CA ASN A 127 -18.42 23.09 -3.25
C ASN A 127 -19.42 24.16 -2.81
N ASP A 128 -20.67 24.01 -3.24
CA ASP A 128 -21.75 24.93 -2.88
C ASP A 128 -22.00 24.87 -1.36
N PRO A 129 -22.61 25.93 -0.77
CA PRO A 129 -22.86 26.03 0.68
C PRO A 129 -23.62 24.85 1.29
#